data_AF-X1DH10-F1
#
_entry.id   AF-X1DH10-F1
#
_cell.length_a   1.000
_cell.length_b   1.000
_cell.length_c   1.000
_cell.angle_alpha   90.00
_cell.angle_beta   90.00
_cell.angle_gamma   90.00
#
_symmetry.space_group_name_H-M   'P 1'
#
loop_
_entity.id
_entity.type
_entity.pdbx_description
1 polymer ?
#
loop_
_entity_poly.entity_id
_entity_poly.type
_entity_poly.pdbx_seq_one_letter_code
_entity_poly.pdbx_strand_id
1 'polypeptide(L)'
;FLKEIIGWEKQVDAFCDPNINRLHKAHKEALAQKATFKEPLKKAEGMVKEEIKQYLVEQDRIRREAEEKAKQEAEKKFEEARELEKEGKKEEAEQIREDETALATPLPPVVKAEGTHLMKRWTWETEDENKIPREYMEPNKLKISETVRLLKGKANIPGVKVSQVSSVSTRIK
;
A
#
# COMPACT_ATOMS: atom_id res chain seq x y z
N PHE A 1 23.57 47.05 -22.94
CA PHE A 1 23.96 46.03 -21.95
C PHE A 1 22.84 45.04 -21.58
N LEU A 2 21.88 45.36 -20.70
CA LEU A 2 20.84 44.37 -20.30
C LEU A 2 20.01 43.83 -21.47
N LYS A 3 19.65 44.70 -22.42
CA LYS A 3 18.91 44.32 -23.64
C LYS A 3 19.70 43.37 -24.55
N GLU A 4 21.03 43.47 -24.56
CA GLU A 4 21.91 42.63 -25.38
C GLU A 4 22.09 41.25 -24.72
N ILE A 5 22.23 41.19 -23.40
CA ILE A 5 22.26 39.93 -22.64
C ILE A 5 20.98 39.12 -22.87
N ILE A 6 19.81 39.77 -22.80
CA ILE A 6 18.52 39.13 -23.11
C ILE A 6 18.44 38.71 -24.58
N GLY A 7 19.09 39.46 -25.48
CA GLY A 7 19.21 39.08 -26.89
C GLY A 7 20.03 37.80 -27.09
N TRP A 8 21.14 37.66 -26.38
CA TRP A 8 21.94 36.43 -26.37
C TRP A 8 21.21 35.25 -25.73
N GLU A 9 20.48 35.47 -24.65
CA GLU A 9 19.62 34.45 -24.03
C GLU A 9 18.61 33.88 -25.04
N LYS A 10 17.91 34.75 -25.79
CA LYS A 10 16.99 34.31 -26.85
C LYS A 10 17.68 33.55 -27.99
N GLN A 11 18.93 33.87 -28.31
CA GLN A 11 19.69 33.13 -29.32
C GLN A 11 20.11 31.74 -28.82
N VAL A 12 20.47 31.64 -27.54
CA VAL A 12 20.73 30.37 -26.86
C VAL A 12 19.47 29.52 -26.85
N ASP A 13 18.33 30.08 -26.46
CA ASP A 13 17.03 29.38 -26.45
C ASP A 13 16.66 28.93 -27.88
N ALA A 14 16.78 29.79 -28.88
CA ALA A 14 16.48 29.44 -30.27
C ALA A 14 17.36 28.28 -30.82
N PHE A 15 18.59 28.13 -30.33
CA PHE A 15 19.48 27.04 -30.71
C PHE A 15 19.21 25.75 -29.90
N CYS A 16 18.91 25.89 -28.61
CA CYS A 16 18.74 24.78 -27.68
C CYS A 16 17.32 24.18 -27.74
N ASP A 17 16.27 25.01 -27.82
CA ASP A 17 14.88 24.58 -27.77
C ASP A 17 14.51 23.55 -28.83
N PRO A 18 14.94 23.65 -30.11
CA PRO A 18 14.65 22.61 -31.10
C PRO A 18 15.27 21.25 -30.73
N ASN A 19 16.47 21.24 -30.16
CA ASN A 19 17.14 20.01 -29.72
C ASN A 19 16.46 19.41 -28.49
N ILE A 20 16.11 20.25 -27.51
CA ILE A 20 15.36 19.84 -26.32
C ILE A 20 14.02 19.24 -26.72
N ASN A 21 13.27 19.91 -27.60
CA ASN A 21 11.97 19.44 -28.08
C ASN A 21 12.07 18.12 -28.84
N ARG A 22 13.10 17.95 -29.69
CA ARG A 22 13.36 16.69 -30.40
C ARG A 22 13.64 15.54 -29.42
N LEU A 23 14.48 15.77 -28.42
CA LEU A 23 14.81 14.77 -27.41
C LEU A 23 13.60 14.46 -26.52
N HIS A 24 12.81 15.46 -26.14
CA HIS A 24 11.59 15.27 -25.36
C HIS A 24 10.56 14.43 -26.13
N LYS A 25 10.43 14.67 -27.45
CA LYS A 25 9.59 13.85 -28.34
C LYS A 25 10.10 12.41 -28.41
N ALA A 26 11.41 12.21 -28.64
CA ALA A 26 12.00 10.88 -28.68
C ALA A 26 11.86 10.12 -27.35
N HIS A 27 12.03 10.82 -26.22
CA HIS A 27 11.81 10.25 -24.90
C HIS A 27 10.35 9.84 -24.68
N LYS A 28 9.39 10.68 -25.11
CA LYS A 28 7.96 10.36 -25.05
C LYS A 28 7.61 9.14 -25.91
N GLU A 29 8.19 9.03 -27.10
CA GLU A 29 8.02 7.87 -28.00
C GLU A 29 8.61 6.60 -27.37
N ALA A 30 9.81 6.66 -26.79
CA ALA A 30 10.42 5.53 -26.09
C ALA A 30 9.61 5.08 -24.88
N LEU A 31 9.04 6.03 -24.11
CA LEU A 31 8.13 5.73 -23.01
C LEU A 31 6.83 5.08 -23.51
N ALA A 32 6.29 5.52 -24.64
CA ALA A 32 5.10 4.92 -25.23
C ALA A 32 5.37 3.48 -25.67
N GLN A 33 6.49 3.21 -26.36
CA GLN A 33 6.90 1.85 -26.72
C GLN A 33 7.06 0.96 -25.48
N LYS A 34 7.75 1.46 -24.45
CA LYS A 34 7.89 0.76 -23.18
C LYS A 34 6.53 0.48 -22.53
N ALA A 35 5.58 1.41 -22.60
CA ALA A 35 4.23 1.22 -22.09
C ALA A 35 3.50 0.11 -22.85
N THR A 36 3.56 0.08 -24.19
CA THR A 36 2.92 -0.96 -25.02
C THR A 36 3.33 -2.38 -24.61
N PHE A 37 4.60 -2.59 -24.27
CA PHE A 37 5.07 -3.90 -23.79
C PHE A 37 4.78 -4.13 -22.30
N LYS A 38 4.88 -3.08 -21.47
CA LYS A 38 4.73 -3.20 -20.02
C LYS A 38 3.28 -3.35 -19.58
N GLU A 39 2.33 -2.75 -20.28
CA GLU A 39 0.90 -2.82 -19.97
C GLU A 39 0.32 -4.24 -20.01
N PRO A 40 0.51 -5.06 -21.06
CA PRO A 40 0.02 -6.44 -21.05
C PRO A 40 0.71 -7.28 -19.98
N LEU A 41 2.01 -7.08 -19.73
CA LEU A 41 2.72 -7.77 -18.65
C LEU A 41 2.17 -7.40 -17.28
N LYS A 42 1.87 -6.13 -17.02
CA LYS A 42 1.22 -5.69 -15.78
C LYS A 42 -0.18 -6.27 -15.63
N LYS A 43 -0.95 -6.39 -16.72
CA LYS A 43 -2.27 -7.01 -16.70
C LYS A 43 -2.17 -8.50 -16.37
N ALA A 44 -1.23 -9.22 -16.99
CA ALA A 44 -0.96 -10.63 -16.70
C ALA A 44 -0.50 -10.82 -15.25
N GLU A 45 0.45 -10.02 -14.78
CA GLU A 45 0.91 -10.02 -13.39
C GLU A 45 -0.26 -9.75 -12.41
N GLY A 46 -1.14 -8.80 -12.74
CA GLY A 46 -2.34 -8.51 -11.96
C GLY A 46 -3.31 -9.68 -11.87
N MET A 47 -3.58 -10.35 -13.00
CA MET A 47 -4.44 -11.54 -13.04
C MET A 47 -3.88 -12.68 -12.18
N VAL A 48 -2.60 -13.00 -12.34
CA VAL A 48 -1.94 -14.06 -11.56
C VAL A 48 -1.92 -13.72 -10.07
N LYS A 49 -1.67 -12.47 -9.69
CA LYS A 49 -1.70 -12.04 -8.28
C LYS A 49 -3.08 -12.18 -7.66
N GLU A 50 -4.14 -11.87 -8.41
CA GLU A 50 -5.51 -12.02 -7.90
C GLU A 50 -5.86 -13.50 -7.73
N GLU A 51 -5.48 -14.36 -8.66
CA GLU A 51 -5.68 -15.81 -8.54
C GLU A 51 -4.91 -16.41 -7.35
N ILE A 52 -3.64 -16.01 -7.16
CA ILE A 52 -2.85 -16.40 -5.98
C ILE A 52 -3.54 -15.94 -4.70
N LYS A 53 -4.07 -14.71 -4.66
CA LYS A 53 -4.79 -14.18 -3.49
C LYS A 53 -6.05 -14.99 -3.19
N GLN A 54 -6.85 -15.30 -4.21
CA GLN A 54 -8.06 -16.11 -4.05
C GLN A 54 -7.72 -17.52 -3.56
N TYR A 55 -6.70 -18.15 -4.14
CA TYR A 55 -6.20 -19.44 -3.70
C TYR A 55 -5.75 -19.43 -2.24
N LEU A 56 -4.99 -18.41 -1.82
CA LEU A 56 -4.55 -18.28 -0.43
C LEU A 56 -5.72 -18.09 0.54
N VAL A 57 -6.72 -17.29 0.18
CA VAL A 57 -7.95 -17.12 0.98
C VAL A 57 -8.69 -18.46 1.12
N GLU A 58 -8.80 -19.21 0.03
CA GLU A 58 -9.49 -20.50 0.04
C GLU A 58 -8.71 -21.56 0.83
N GLN A 59 -7.38 -21.59 0.71
CA GLN A 59 -6.53 -22.44 1.55
C GLN A 59 -6.68 -22.11 3.04
N ASP A 60 -6.75 -20.83 3.40
CA ASP A 60 -7.01 -20.39 4.77
C ASP A 60 -8.40 -20.85 5.24
N ARG A 61 -9.43 -20.76 4.38
CA ARG A 61 -10.80 -21.22 4.68
C ARG A 61 -10.83 -22.73 4.96
N ILE A 62 -10.26 -23.53 4.05
CA ILE A 62 -10.18 -24.99 4.18
C ILE A 62 -9.47 -25.38 5.48
N ARG A 63 -8.40 -24.67 5.86
CA ARG A 63 -7.69 -24.92 7.12
C ARG A 63 -8.54 -24.64 8.33
N ARG A 64 -9.25 -23.50 8.36
CA ARG A 64 -10.13 -23.16 9.48
C ARG A 64 -11.26 -24.17 9.60
N GLU A 65 -11.86 -24.59 8.49
CA GLU A 65 -12.90 -25.62 8.50
C GLU A 65 -12.37 -26.97 8.95
N ALA A 66 -11.16 -27.35 8.55
CA ALA A 66 -10.52 -28.58 9.02
C ALA A 66 -10.17 -28.52 10.53
N GLU A 67 -9.66 -27.38 11.00
CA GLU A 67 -9.35 -27.15 12.41
C GLU A 67 -10.63 -27.15 13.26
N GLU A 68 -11.69 -26.50 12.79
CA GLU A 68 -12.97 -26.44 13.48
C GLU A 68 -13.65 -27.81 13.53
N LYS A 69 -13.62 -28.59 12.44
CA LYS A 69 -14.12 -29.97 12.42
C LYS A 69 -13.31 -30.87 13.36
N ALA A 70 -11.98 -30.78 13.33
CA ALA A 70 -11.13 -31.55 14.23
C ALA A 70 -11.41 -31.19 15.70
N LYS A 71 -11.64 -29.91 16.00
CA LYS A 71 -12.01 -29.45 17.33
C LYS A 71 -13.39 -29.98 17.76
N GLN A 72 -14.38 -29.94 16.87
CA GLN A 72 -15.72 -30.48 17.16
C GLN A 72 -15.71 -32.00 17.37
N GLU A 73 -14.92 -32.75 16.58
CA GLU A 73 -14.78 -34.20 16.76
C GLU A 73 -14.05 -34.55 18.06
N ALA A 74 -13.00 -33.81 18.40
CA ALA A 74 -12.32 -33.95 19.70
C ALA A 74 -13.26 -33.63 20.87
N GLU A 75 -14.05 -32.54 20.77
CA GLU A 75 -14.98 -32.15 21.83
C GLU A 75 -16.10 -33.18 22.04
N LYS A 76 -16.64 -33.76 20.95
CA LYS A 76 -17.61 -34.86 21.04
C LYS A 76 -17.03 -36.11 21.68
N LYS A 77 -15.82 -36.52 21.27
CA LYS A 77 -15.14 -37.68 21.85
C LYS A 77 -14.79 -37.47 23.32
N PHE A 78 -14.43 -36.25 23.69
CA PHE A 78 -14.18 -35.88 25.08
C PHE A 78 -15.46 -35.92 25.93
N GLU A 79 -16.60 -35.47 25.39
CA GLU A 79 -17.90 -35.61 26.05
C GLU A 79 -18.31 -37.09 26.20
N GLU A 80 -18.18 -37.90 25.16
CA GLU A 80 -18.46 -39.35 25.21
C GLU A 80 -17.60 -40.07 26.26
N ALA A 81 -16.29 -39.78 26.29
CA ALA A 81 -15.39 -40.33 27.30
C ALA A 81 -15.78 -39.89 28.73
N ARG A 82 -16.24 -38.64 28.89
CA ARG A 82 -16.70 -38.11 30.18
C ARG A 82 -18.02 -38.73 30.64
N GLU A 83 -18.91 -39.08 29.73
CA GLU A 83 -20.15 -39.79 30.05
C GLU A 83 -19.88 -41.24 30.47
N LEU A 84 -19.00 -41.96 29.75
CA LEU A 84 -18.59 -43.32 30.09
C LEU A 84 -17.82 -43.40 31.41
N GLU A 85 -17.01 -42.39 31.75
CA GLU A 85 -16.36 -42.29 33.05
C GLU A 85 -17.37 -42.12 34.19
N LYS A 86 -18.45 -41.34 33.98
CA LYS A 86 -19.55 -41.18 34.95
C LYS A 86 -20.37 -42.45 35.12
N GLU A 87 -20.55 -43.24 34.06
CA GLU A 87 -21.20 -44.56 34.11
C GLU A 87 -20.31 -45.66 34.74
N GLY A 88 -19.05 -45.33 35.08
CA GLY A 88 -18.14 -46.21 35.81
C GLY A 88 -17.34 -47.19 34.94
N LYS A 89 -17.36 -47.02 33.61
CA LYS A 89 -16.62 -47.86 32.65
C LYS A 89 -15.28 -47.24 32.25
N LYS A 90 -14.32 -47.28 33.19
CA LYS A 90 -13.00 -46.64 33.02
C LYS A 90 -12.16 -47.17 31.84
N GLU A 91 -12.25 -48.46 31.54
CA GLU A 91 -11.46 -49.07 30.45
C GLU A 91 -11.95 -48.64 29.05
N GLU A 92 -13.27 -48.48 28.86
CA GLU A 92 -13.84 -47.99 27.60
C GLU A 92 -13.51 -46.49 27.38
N ALA A 93 -13.44 -45.70 28.45
CA ALA A 93 -13.07 -44.28 28.39
C ALA A 93 -11.58 -44.05 28.07
N GLU A 94 -10.67 -44.94 28.52
CA GLU A 94 -9.25 -44.87 28.16
C GLU A 94 -9.01 -45.25 26.68
N GLN A 95 -9.73 -46.24 26.15
CA GLN A 95 -9.63 -46.60 24.73
C GLN A 95 -10.04 -45.45 23.78
N ILE A 96 -11.10 -44.71 24.12
CA ILE A 96 -11.54 -43.56 23.33
C ILE A 96 -10.50 -42.42 23.34
N ARG A 97 -9.82 -42.19 24.48
CA ARG A 97 -8.71 -41.22 24.57
C ARG A 97 -7.50 -41.65 23.75
N GLU A 98 -7.18 -42.93 23.72
CA GLU A 98 -6.03 -43.45 22.99
C GLU A 98 -6.23 -43.35 21.46
N ASP A 99 -7.46 -43.61 20.98
CA ASP A 99 -7.86 -43.39 19.58
C ASP A 99 -7.86 -41.90 19.17
N GLU A 100 -8.11 -40.99 20.12
CA GLU A 100 -8.06 -39.54 19.88
C GLU A 100 -6.64 -39.06 19.54
N THR A 101 -5.62 -39.62 20.22
CA THR A 101 -4.21 -39.32 19.94
C THR A 101 -3.71 -39.84 18.59
N ALA A 102 -4.31 -40.89 18.04
CA ALA A 102 -3.89 -41.50 16.77
C ALA A 102 -4.40 -40.75 15.52
N LEU A 103 -5.44 -39.91 15.66
CA LEU A 103 -6.15 -39.24 14.56
C LEU A 103 -5.73 -37.79 14.31
N ALA A 104 -4.63 -37.32 14.91
CA ALA A 104 -4.04 -36.00 14.64
C ALA A 104 -3.64 -35.89 13.16
N THR A 105 -4.62 -35.55 12.32
CA THR A 105 -4.49 -35.54 10.87
C THR A 105 -3.61 -34.34 10.49
N PRO A 106 -2.50 -34.55 9.78
CA PRO A 106 -1.58 -33.46 9.47
C PRO A 106 -2.28 -32.44 8.57
N LEU A 107 -2.26 -31.18 9.00
CA LEU A 107 -2.75 -30.05 8.20
C LEU A 107 -2.03 -30.03 6.84
N PRO A 108 -2.72 -29.73 5.74
CA PRO A 108 -2.11 -29.71 4.41
C PRO A 108 -0.97 -28.67 4.37
N PRO A 109 0.21 -29.01 3.80
CA PRO A 109 1.38 -28.12 3.78
C PRO A 109 1.10 -26.85 2.96
N VAL A 110 1.58 -25.68 3.44
CA VAL A 110 1.50 -24.42 2.66
C VAL A 110 2.50 -24.52 1.51
N VAL A 111 2.04 -24.64 0.28
CA VAL A 111 2.91 -24.42 -0.88
C VAL A 111 3.05 -22.91 -1.07
N LYS A 112 4.14 -22.33 -0.53
CA LYS A 112 4.50 -20.94 -0.83
C LYS A 112 5.19 -20.92 -2.19
N ALA A 113 4.58 -20.27 -3.18
CA ALA A 113 5.23 -20.04 -4.47
C ALA A 113 6.50 -19.17 -4.27
N GLU A 114 7.64 -19.65 -4.76
CA GLU A 114 8.91 -18.91 -4.74
C GLU A 114 8.73 -17.53 -5.40
N GLY A 115 9.22 -16.47 -4.75
CA GLY A 115 9.14 -15.08 -5.25
C GLY A 115 7.91 -14.28 -4.82
N THR A 116 6.96 -14.86 -4.06
CA THR A 116 5.80 -14.11 -3.55
C THR A 116 6.02 -13.66 -2.10
N HIS A 117 6.21 -12.35 -1.90
CA HIS A 117 6.26 -11.74 -0.56
C HIS A 117 4.89 -11.18 -0.18
N LEU A 118 4.26 -11.79 0.83
CA LEU A 118 3.06 -11.24 1.48
C LEU A 118 3.46 -10.03 2.32
N MET A 119 3.19 -8.83 1.82
CA MET A 119 3.40 -7.57 2.55
C MET A 119 2.07 -7.12 3.17
N LYS A 120 1.99 -7.04 4.50
CA LYS A 120 0.84 -6.47 5.20
C LYS A 120 0.88 -4.94 5.07
N ARG A 121 -0.02 -4.35 4.28
CA ARG A 121 -0.20 -2.91 4.18
C ARG A 121 -1.30 -2.47 5.14
N TRP A 122 -0.98 -1.55 6.03
CA TRP A 122 -1.95 -0.89 6.90
C TRP A 122 -2.48 0.36 6.20
N THR A 123 -3.79 0.46 6.04
CA THR A 123 -4.48 1.66 5.55
C THR A 123 -5.34 2.22 6.67
N TRP A 124 -5.39 3.53 6.78
CA TRP A 124 -6.21 4.24 7.76
C TRP A 124 -7.12 5.23 7.02
N GLU A 125 -8.31 5.43 7.56
CA GLU A 125 -9.25 6.43 7.11
C GLU A 125 -9.48 7.42 8.26
N THR A 126 -9.55 8.71 7.94
CA THR A 126 -9.84 9.74 8.94
C THR A 126 -11.32 9.74 9.23
N GLU A 127 -11.72 9.35 10.44
CA GLU A 127 -13.11 9.47 10.89
C GLU A 127 -13.44 10.92 11.33
N ASP A 128 -12.47 11.63 11.92
CA ASP A 128 -12.63 13.02 12.38
C ASP A 128 -11.29 13.78 12.34
N GLU A 129 -11.20 14.80 11.49
CA GLU A 129 -10.00 15.61 11.29
C GLU A 129 -9.60 16.42 12.55
N ASN A 130 -10.55 16.75 13.44
CA ASN A 130 -10.28 17.59 14.61
C ASN A 130 -9.67 16.82 15.79
N LYS A 131 -9.78 15.48 15.79
CA LYS A 131 -9.17 14.62 16.80
C LYS A 131 -7.75 14.19 16.45
N ILE A 132 -7.29 14.49 15.24
CA ILE A 132 -5.90 14.22 14.83
C ILE A 132 -4.98 15.16 15.64
N PRO A 133 -4.01 14.62 16.41
CA PRO A 133 -3.03 15.44 17.08
C PRO A 133 -2.28 16.34 16.08
N ARG A 134 -2.03 17.60 16.45
CA ARG A 134 -1.30 18.58 15.60
C ARG A 134 0.07 18.10 15.15
N GLU A 135 0.65 17.10 15.82
CA GLU A 135 1.91 16.47 15.45
C GLU A 135 1.84 15.71 14.11
N TYR A 136 0.67 15.16 13.77
CA TYR A 136 0.44 14.46 12.50
C TYR A 136 -0.19 15.36 11.43
N MET A 137 -0.46 16.63 11.75
CA MET A 137 -1.07 17.59 10.84
C MET A 137 0.00 18.48 10.20
N GLU A 138 0.32 18.23 8.93
CA GLU A 138 1.18 19.14 8.18
C GLU A 138 0.41 20.39 7.71
N PRO A 139 0.89 21.61 8.00
CA PRO A 139 0.26 22.83 7.50
C PRO A 139 0.31 22.86 5.96
N ASN A 140 -0.81 23.21 5.33
CA ASN A 140 -0.86 23.33 3.88
C ASN A 140 -0.01 24.54 3.41
N LYS A 141 1.23 24.24 2.98
CA LYS A 141 2.23 25.22 2.55
C LYS A 141 1.75 26.08 1.37
N LEU A 142 0.97 25.50 0.45
CA LEU A 142 0.41 26.21 -0.71
C LEU A 142 -0.57 27.30 -0.26
N LYS A 143 -1.55 26.98 0.58
CA LYS A 143 -2.51 27.95 1.10
C LYS A 143 -1.84 29.04 1.92
N ILE A 144 -0.82 28.69 2.72
CA ILE A 144 -0.03 29.67 3.48
C ILE A 144 0.68 30.62 2.50
N SER A 145 1.35 30.10 1.47
CA SER A 145 2.03 30.94 0.48
C SER A 145 1.08 31.85 -0.31
N GLU A 146 -0.12 31.39 -0.65
CA GLU A 146 -1.15 32.21 -1.30
C GLU A 146 -1.63 33.32 -0.38
N THR A 147 -1.91 32.98 0.87
CA THR A 147 -2.33 33.94 1.91
C THR A 147 -1.25 35.01 2.14
N VAL A 148 0.01 34.60 2.24
CA VAL A 148 1.18 35.50 2.34
C VAL A 148 1.35 36.35 1.07
N ARG A 149 1.07 35.80 -0.12
CA ARG A 149 1.14 36.55 -1.39
C ARG A 149 0.02 37.59 -1.52
N LEU A 150 -1.19 37.27 -1.06
CA LEU A 150 -2.37 38.13 -1.08
C LEU A 150 -2.29 39.24 -0.02
N LEU A 151 -2.02 38.87 1.24
CA LEU A 151 -2.04 39.78 2.39
C LEU A 151 -0.67 40.43 2.67
N LYS A 152 0.42 39.93 2.06
CA LYS A 152 1.79 40.48 2.15
C LYS A 152 2.17 40.78 3.61
N GLY A 153 2.59 42.01 3.90
CA GLY A 153 2.98 42.45 5.24
C GLY A 153 1.86 42.50 6.28
N LYS A 154 0.59 42.21 5.92
CA LYS A 154 -0.54 42.07 6.86
C LYS A 154 -0.94 40.63 7.13
N ALA A 155 -0.24 39.64 6.54
CA ALA A 155 -0.50 38.22 6.79
C ALA A 155 0.00 37.85 8.19
N ASN A 156 -0.84 38.03 9.21
CA ASN A 156 -0.55 37.55 10.56
C ASN A 156 -1.04 36.10 10.71
N ILE A 157 -0.22 35.15 10.28
CA ILE A 157 -0.46 33.72 10.50
C ILE A 157 0.33 33.33 11.76
N PRO A 158 -0.34 32.93 12.85
CA PRO A 158 0.34 32.48 14.06
C PRO A 158 1.33 31.35 13.74
N GLY A 159 2.63 31.59 14.00
CA GLY A 159 3.71 30.61 13.76
C GLY A 159 4.46 30.74 12.42
N VAL A 160 4.10 31.67 11.52
CA VAL A 160 4.81 31.89 10.23
C VAL A 160 5.46 33.28 10.20
N LYS A 161 6.79 33.33 10.07
CA LYS A 161 7.54 34.57 9.87
C LYS A 161 7.63 34.90 8.38
N VAL A 162 6.96 35.97 7.95
CA VAL A 162 6.98 36.44 6.56
C VAL A 162 8.11 37.46 6.35
N SER A 163 9.00 37.23 5.38
CA SER A 163 10.08 38.15 5.00
C SER A 163 9.98 38.55 3.52
N GLN A 164 10.21 39.84 3.21
CA GLN A 164 10.20 40.36 1.84
C GLN A 164 11.64 40.43 1.29
N VAL A 165 11.89 39.75 0.16
CA VAL A 165 13.12 39.89 -0.63
C VAL A 165 12.79 40.64 -1.91
N SER A 166 13.51 41.73 -2.20
CA SER A 166 13.32 42.52 -3.43
C SER A 166 14.26 42.01 -4.52
N SER A 167 13.70 41.56 -5.65
CA SER A 167 14.45 41.20 -6.85
C SER A 167 14.05 42.12 -8.01
N VAL A 168 15.04 42.55 -8.81
CA VAL A 168 14.81 43.35 -10.01
C VAL A 168 14.55 42.39 -11.17
N SER A 169 13.33 42.41 -11.71
CA SER A 169 12.92 41.61 -12.88
C SER A 169 12.52 42.54 -14.02
N THR A 170 13.14 42.36 -15.18
CA THR A 170 12.84 43.14 -16.39
C THR A 170 11.93 42.31 -17.30
N ARG A 171 10.71 42.81 -17.58
CA ARG A 171 9.77 42.19 -18.53
C ARG A 171 9.76 43.01 -19.82
N ILE A 172 10.26 42.44 -20.92
CA ILE A 172 10.21 43.06 -22.25
C ILE A 172 9.09 42.37 -23.03
N LYS A 173 8.15 43.16 -23.58
CA LYS A 173 7.08 42.68 -24.48
C LYS A 173 7.66 42.08 -25.76
#